data_AF-A0A482US26-F1
#
_entry.id   AF-A0A482US26-F1
#
_cell.length_a   1.000
_cell.length_b   1.000
_cell.length_c   1.000
_cell.angle_alpha   90.00
_cell.angle_beta   90.00
_cell.angle_gamma   90.00
#
_symmetry.space_group_name_H-M   'P 1'
#
loop_
_entity.id
_entity.type
_entity.pdbx_description
1 polymer ?
#
loop_
_entity_poly.entity_id
_entity_poly.type
_entity_poly.pdbx_seq_one_letter_code
_entity_poly.pdbx_strand_id
1 'polypeptide(L)' 'MLALTHNIHPLPCPHHSSLLNRNDDADVFNALDLMENEKVFSSLQFGAGDGWLQYYVYNWKCPTMKSEEVGLVLL' A
#
# COMPACT_ATOMS: atom_id res chain seq x y z
N MET A 1 -12.80 -10.35 -10.10
CA MET A 1 -11.79 -9.61 -9.32
C MET A 1 -12.52 -8.46 -8.68
N LEU A 2 -12.47 -8.35 -7.35
CA LEU A 2 -13.19 -7.32 -6.60
C LEU A 2 -12.48 -5.98 -6.71
N ALA A 3 -11.18 -5.98 -6.44
CA ALA A 3 -10.29 -4.83 -6.54
C ALA A 3 -8.85 -5.32 -6.75
N LEU A 4 -8.01 -4.46 -7.32
CA LEU A 4 -6.61 -4.71 -7.61
C LEU A 4 -5.80 -3.54 -7.07
N THR A 5 -4.90 -3.81 -6.14
CA THR A 5 -4.16 -2.78 -5.40
C THR A 5 -2.67 -3.00 -5.59
N HIS A 6 -1.89 -1.92 -5.74
CA HIS A 6 -0.43 -2.03 -5.82
C HIS A 6 0.18 -2.11 -4.44
N ASN A 7 1.20 -2.95 -4.31
CA ASN A 7 2.15 -2.81 -3.21
C ASN A 7 3.02 -1.59 -3.45
N ILE A 8 3.26 -0.87 -2.37
CA ILE A 8 4.01 0.37 -2.35
C ILE A 8 5.13 0.15 -1.34
N HIS A 9 6.38 0.39 -1.74
CA HIS A 9 7.56 0.23 -0.90
C HIS A 9 8.29 1.57 -0.77
N PRO A 10 9.10 1.77 0.29
CA PRO A 10 9.85 3.01 0.45
C PRO A 10 10.94 3.06 -0.61
N LEU A 11 11.09 4.20 -1.29
CA LEU A 11 12.20 4.38 -2.23
C LEU A 11 13.52 4.50 -1.46
N PRO A 12 14.62 3.93 -1.98
CA PRO A 12 15.93 4.08 -1.37
C PRO A 12 16.40 5.53 -1.50
N CYS A 13 16.41 6.27 -0.38
CA CYS A 13 16.95 7.63 -0.34
C CYS A 13 18.48 7.61 -0.23
N PRO A 14 19.21 8.44 -1.00
CA PRO A 14 20.67 8.50 -0.92
C PRO A 14 21.22 9.13 0.37
N HIS A 15 20.38 9.78 1.17
CA HIS A 15 20.74 10.33 2.47
C HIS A 15 19.66 9.97 3.51
N HIS A 16 19.99 9.03 4.39
CA HIS A 16 19.31 8.73 5.66
C HIS A 16 17.80 9.01 5.74
N SER A 17 17.02 7.95 5.58
CA SER A 17 15.65 7.80 6.02
C SER A 17 15.49 8.21 7.49
N SER A 18 14.97 9.41 7.75
CA SER A 18 14.73 9.88 9.13
C SER A 18 13.28 10.27 9.42
N LEU A 19 12.35 10.01 8.50
CA LEU A 19 10.93 10.34 8.71
C LEU A 19 10.10 9.21 9.38
N LEU A 20 10.64 8.00 9.48
CA LEU A 20 10.07 6.87 10.24
C LEU A 20 11.04 6.39 11.33
N ASN A 21 11.58 7.32 12.13
CA ASN A 21 12.43 6.96 13.25
C ASN A 21 11.63 6.98 14.56
N ARG A 22 10.96 5.87 14.90
CA ARG A 22 10.39 5.61 16.24
C ARG A 22 10.57 4.13 16.61
N ASN A 23 11.68 3.85 17.28
CA ASN A 23 11.87 2.84 18.33
C ASN A 23 11.70 1.33 18.03
N ASP A 24 11.28 0.91 16.84
CA ASP A 24 11.26 -0.50 16.45
C ASP A 24 12.16 -0.71 15.22
N ASP A 25 13.02 -1.73 15.26
CA ASP A 25 13.96 -2.16 14.22
C ASP A 25 13.25 -2.69 12.95
N ALA A 26 12.33 -1.91 12.39
CA ALA A 26 11.63 -2.23 11.15
C ALA A 26 12.41 -1.69 9.95
N ASP A 27 13.09 -2.59 9.23
CA ASP A 27 13.94 -2.24 8.08
C ASP A 27 13.15 -1.75 6.85
N VAL A 28 11.90 -2.18 6.67
CA VAL A 28 11.09 -1.87 5.50
C VAL A 28 9.62 -1.73 5.87
N PHE A 29 9.02 -0.57 5.55
CA PHE A 29 7.59 -0.35 5.65
C PHE A 29 6.94 -0.58 4.28
N ASN A 30 6.04 -1.56 4.19
CA ASN A 30 5.21 -1.75 2.99
C ASN A 30 3.85 -1.07 3.20
N ALA A 31 3.30 -0.52 2.14
CA ALA A 31 1.97 0.08 2.11
C ALA A 31 1.19 -0.43 0.90
N LEU A 32 -0.13 -0.26 0.93
CA LEU A 32 -1.03 -0.51 -0.20
C LEU A 32 -1.73 0.81 -0.57
N ASP A 33 -1.99 1.00 -1.86
CA ASP A 33 -2.74 2.14 -2.45
C ASP A 33 -4.24 2.09 -2.15
N LEU A 34 -4.59 1.75 -0.91
CA LEU A 34 -5.94 1.69 -0.39
C LEU A 34 -6.42 3.08 0.04
N MET A 35 -7.73 3.31 -0.06
CA MET A 35 -8.37 4.54 0.43
C MET A 35 -7.66 5.81 -0.07
N GLU A 36 -7.21 6.67 0.85
CA GLU A 36 -6.51 7.92 0.53
C GLU A 36 -4.98 7.80 0.65
N ASN A 37 -4.43 6.58 0.76
CA ASN A 37 -3.00 6.38 0.98
C ASN A 37 -2.13 6.94 -0.16
N GLU A 38 -2.66 6.99 -1.39
CA GLU A 38 -1.93 7.56 -2.53
C GLU A 38 -1.51 9.02 -2.30
N LYS A 39 -2.32 9.79 -1.57
CA LYS A 39 -2.05 11.22 -1.29
C LYS A 39 -0.81 11.42 -0.42
N VAL A 40 -0.42 10.44 0.39
CA VAL A 40 0.71 10.52 1.31
C VAL A 40 1.98 9.85 0.79
N PHE A 41 1.91 9.08 -0.31
CA PHE A 41 3.08 8.38 -0.85
C PHE A 41 4.14 9.33 -1.41
N SER A 42 3.71 10.41 -2.08
CA SER A 42 4.62 11.40 -2.65
C SER A 42 5.42 12.16 -1.59
N SER A 43 4.81 12.49 -0.45
CA SER A 43 5.46 13.21 0.63
C SER A 43 6.40 12.32 1.46
N LEU A 44 6.10 11.03 1.55
CA LEU A 44 6.86 10.04 2.33
C LEU A 44 7.86 9.23 1.49
N GLN A 45 8.11 9.62 0.23
CA GLN A 45 9.07 8.97 -0.66
C GLN A 45 8.79 7.49 -0.89
N PHE A 46 7.52 7.12 -0.98
CA PHE A 46 7.09 5.79 -1.37
C PHE A 46 7.00 5.67 -2.90
N GLY A 47 7.27 4.47 -3.41
CA GLY A 47 7.21 4.14 -4.83
C GLY A 47 6.42 2.86 -5.09
N ALA A 48 5.94 2.71 -6.32
CA ALA A 48 5.27 1.50 -6.78
C ALA A 48 6.23 0.30 -6.66
N GLY A 49 5.82 -0.72 -5.93
CA GLY A 49 6.48 -2.02 -5.87
C GLY A 49 6.05 -2.93 -7.01
N ASP A 50 6.79 -4.03 -7.19
CA ASP A 50 6.52 -5.02 -8.24
C ASP A 50 5.29 -5.91 -7.97
N GLY A 51 4.71 -5.82 -6.77
CA GLY A 51 3.63 -6.69 -6.32
C GLY A 51 2.24 -6.08 -6.49
N TRP A 52 1.27 -6.94 -6.81
CA TRP A 52 -0.16 -6.59 -6.81
C TRP A 52 -0.92 -7.48 -5.85
N LEU A 53 -1.86 -6.90 -5.12
CA LEU A 53 -2.78 -7.62 -4.25
C LEU A 53 -4.19 -7.61 -4.86
N GLN A 54 -4.77 -8.79 -4.97
CA GLN A 54 -6.07 -9.00 -5.62
C GLN A 54 -7.11 -9.39 -4.58
N TYR A 55 -8.17 -8.61 -4.48
CA TYR A 55 -9.27 -8.88 -3.56
C TYR A 55 -10.30 -9.81 -4.21
N TYR A 56 -10.68 -10.84 -3.46
CA TYR A 56 -11.68 -11.83 -3.86
C TYR A 56 -12.68 -12.05 -2.74
N VAL A 57 -13.93 -12.31 -3.12
CA VAL A 57 -14.99 -12.70 -2.19
C VAL A 57 -15.52 -14.07 -2.62
N TYR A 58 -15.61 -14.98 -1.66
CA TYR A 58 -16.17 -16.31 -1.90
C TYR A 58 -17.70 -16.27 -1.78
N ASN A 59 -18.39 -16.92 -2.72
CA ASN A 59 -19.86 -17.11 -2.70
C ASN A 59 -20.69 -15.81 -2.66
N TRP A 60 -20.16 -14.70 -3.19
CA TRP A 60 -20.88 -13.43 -3.30
C TRP A 60 -20.59 -12.75 -4.64
N LYS A 61 -21.61 -12.11 -5.23
CA LYS A 61 -21.45 -11.30 -6.45
C LYS A 61 -21.24 -9.85 -6.05
N CYS A 62 -20.20 -9.23 -6.58
CA CYS A 62 -19.88 -7.83 -6.30
C CYS A 62 -19.35 -7.15 -7.57
N PRO A 63 -19.67 -5.87 -7.82
CA PRO A 63 -19.05 -5.10 -8.88
C PRO A 63 -17.53 -4.93 -8.65
N THR A 64 -16.81 -4.62 -9.72
CA THR A 64 -15.41 -4.21 -9.62
C THR A 64 -15.33 -2.85 -8.93
N MET A 65 -14.49 -2.76 -7.91
CA MET A 65 -14.20 -1.57 -7.11
C MET A 65 -12.76 -1.11 -7.35
N LYS A 66 -12.52 0.19 -7.17
CA LYS A 66 -11.17 0.77 -7.20
C LYS A 66 -10.45 0.54 -5.87
N SER A 67 -9.12 0.59 -5.87
CA SER A 67 -8.30 0.48 -4.64
C SER A 67 -8.69 1.50 -3.58
N GLU A 68 -9.02 2.72 -4.01
CA GLU A 68 -9.50 3.84 -3.16
C GLU A 68 -10.82 3.52 -2.43
N GLU A 69 -11.62 2.59 -2.94
CA GLU A 69 -12.91 2.19 -2.37
C GLU A 69 -12.76 1.00 -1.39
N VAL A 70 -11.56 0.42 -1.31
CA VAL A 70 -11.26 -0.74 -0.43
C VAL A 70 -10.64 -0.24 0.87
N GLY A 71 -11.34 -0.47 1.98
CA GLY A 71 -10.85 -0.18 3.34
C GLY A 71 -10.38 -1.41 4.13
N LEU A 72 -10.25 -2.56 3.48
CA LEU A 72 -9.83 -3.81 4.11
C LEU A 72 -8.33 -4.01 3.89
N VAL A 73 -7.57 -4.22 4.97
CA VAL A 73 -6.17 -4.66 4.92
C VAL A 73 -6.13 -6.13 5.30
N LEU A 74 -5.56 -6.97 4.43
CA LEU A 74 -5.32 -8.38 4.73
C LEU A 74 -4.01 -8.53 5.50
N LEU A 75 -4.04 -9.33 6.57
CA LEU A 75 -2.87 -9.65 7.42
C LEU A 75 -2.01 -10.77 6.82
#